data_AF-A0A3L8PR44-F1
#
_entry.id   AF-A0A3L8PR44-F1
#
_cell.length_a   1.000
_cell.length_b   1.000
_cell.length_c   1.000
_cell.angle_alpha   90.00
_cell.angle_beta   90.00
_cell.angle_gamma   90.00
#
_symmetry.space_group_name_H-M   'P 1'
#
loop_
_entity.id
_entity.type
_entity.pdbx_description
1 polymer ?
#
loop_
_entity_poly.entity_id
_entity_poly.type
_entity_poly.pdbx_seq_one_letter_code
_entity_poly.pdbx_strand_id
1 'polypeptide(L)'
;MAFRLWTYKRPFHYEGNNYEVKYFCSLTTYTSQLYCNGSLIDECTHSFDGDFKVVKHKFQSPSHSQKLVVSVGYYNWLNVGIEVRDNDTLVYASHPEKDIHFATDKLESLGISDSSPEADEKRQQQKEQWKKNKPSLLADIGIGAAFFMVAKITGDLTLAAFTGVSLGLMLVVIQRFVKVDLLGGFAVFGTVMLLISALFSIGFQSEALVQLKGTFMGIISASALIVDGIFNKGCYFGARFERYVNKQIKYQFFVLGLAVIGLCMAAINYAVATQLSEDMWLTYDTYVEMPIYLLMLCILIWRADKKTKISD
;
A
#
# COMPACT_ATOMS: atom_id res chain seq x y z
N MET A 1 -2.75 -24.28 -1.92
CA MET A 1 -4.09 -23.92 -2.40
C MET A 1 -4.12 -22.40 -2.53
N ALA A 2 -4.16 -21.85 -3.75
CA ALA A 2 -4.15 -20.39 -3.93
C ALA A 2 -5.51 -19.81 -3.47
N PHE A 3 -5.47 -18.80 -2.61
CA PHE A 3 -6.66 -18.12 -2.11
C PHE A 3 -7.36 -17.40 -3.26
N ARG A 4 -8.63 -17.72 -3.51
CA ARG A 4 -9.44 -17.12 -4.59
C ARG A 4 -10.33 -16.02 -4.00
N LEU A 5 -10.14 -14.78 -4.47
CA LEU A 5 -10.92 -13.63 -4.00
C LEU A 5 -12.29 -13.56 -4.67
N TRP A 6 -12.31 -13.70 -6.00
CA TRP A 6 -13.55 -13.70 -6.78
C TRP A 6 -13.44 -14.62 -7.99
N THR A 7 -14.60 -14.97 -8.56
CA THR A 7 -14.71 -15.75 -9.79
C THR A 7 -15.81 -15.16 -10.67
N TYR A 8 -15.46 -14.78 -11.89
CA TYR A 8 -16.43 -14.43 -12.93
C TYR A 8 -16.68 -15.64 -13.82
N LYS A 9 -17.96 -15.91 -14.12
CA LYS A 9 -18.38 -16.91 -15.10
C LYS A 9 -19.10 -16.22 -16.23
N ARG A 10 -18.71 -16.55 -17.47
CA ARG A 10 -19.29 -15.99 -18.69
C ARG A 10 -19.57 -17.11 -19.68
N PRO A 11 -20.80 -17.66 -19.69
CA PRO A 11 -21.21 -18.62 -20.68
C PRO A 11 -21.49 -17.92 -22.02
N PHE A 12 -21.18 -18.60 -23.13
CA PHE A 12 -21.59 -18.18 -24.47
C PHE A 12 -21.84 -19.41 -25.34
N HIS A 13 -22.67 -19.25 -26.38
CA HIS A 13 -23.02 -20.32 -27.29
C HIS A 13 -22.46 -20.00 -28.68
N TYR A 14 -21.77 -20.96 -29.29
CA TYR A 14 -21.18 -20.80 -30.62
C TYR A 14 -21.19 -22.13 -31.36
N GLU A 15 -21.69 -22.15 -32.60
CA GLU A 15 -21.75 -23.34 -33.47
C GLU A 15 -22.33 -24.60 -32.80
N GLY A 16 -23.40 -24.46 -32.00
CA GLY A 16 -24.04 -25.59 -31.32
C GLY A 16 -23.30 -26.10 -30.08
N ASN A 17 -22.14 -25.52 -29.75
CA ASN A 17 -21.36 -25.84 -28.56
C ASN A 17 -21.57 -24.80 -27.45
N ASN A 18 -21.56 -25.27 -26.21
CA ASN A 18 -21.64 -24.43 -25.03
C ASN A 18 -20.25 -24.14 -24.50
N TYR A 19 -19.85 -22.87 -24.54
CA TYR A 19 -18.58 -22.41 -23.99
C TYR A 19 -18.78 -21.68 -22.68
N GLU A 20 -17.80 -21.76 -21.79
CA GLU A 20 -17.80 -21.02 -20.52
C GLU A 20 -16.39 -20.51 -20.22
N VAL A 21 -16.26 -19.20 -20.03
CA VAL A 21 -15.05 -18.59 -19.49
C VAL A 21 -15.18 -18.45 -17.99
N LYS A 22 -14.19 -18.95 -17.24
CA LYS A 22 -14.04 -18.72 -15.81
C LYS A 22 -12.80 -17.88 -15.55
N TYR A 23 -13.00 -16.70 -14.98
CA TYR A 23 -11.93 -15.78 -14.65
C TYR A 23 -11.78 -15.67 -13.13
N PHE A 24 -10.64 -16.10 -12.62
CA PHE A 24 -10.30 -16.12 -11.20
C PHE A 24 -9.29 -15.02 -10.91
N CYS A 25 -9.46 -14.35 -9.77
CA CYS A 25 -8.47 -13.43 -9.23
C CYS A 25 -8.04 -13.89 -7.85
N SER A 26 -6.73 -13.85 -7.61
CA SER A 26 -6.09 -14.03 -6.31
C SER A 26 -5.35 -12.74 -5.93
N LEU A 27 -4.75 -12.70 -4.74
CA LEU A 27 -3.97 -11.54 -4.30
C LEU A 27 -2.75 -11.25 -5.20
N THR A 28 -2.27 -12.23 -5.96
CA THR A 28 -1.01 -12.13 -6.71
C THR A 28 -1.11 -12.53 -8.17
N THR A 29 -2.20 -13.19 -8.58
CA THR A 29 -2.40 -13.67 -9.95
C THR A 29 -3.85 -13.56 -10.37
N TYR A 30 -4.06 -13.56 -11.68
CA TYR A 30 -5.37 -13.80 -12.29
C TYR A 30 -5.25 -14.93 -13.31
N THR A 31 -6.27 -15.78 -13.34
CA THR A 31 -6.30 -16.99 -14.18
C THR A 31 -7.60 -16.99 -14.97
N SER A 32 -7.49 -17.15 -16.29
CA SER A 32 -8.64 -17.36 -17.16
C SER A 32 -8.64 -18.79 -17.67
N GLN A 33 -9.77 -19.48 -17.53
CA GLN A 33 -9.99 -20.84 -18.02
C GLN A 33 -11.13 -20.83 -19.03
N LEU A 34 -10.92 -21.43 -20.19
CA LEU A 34 -11.94 -21.61 -21.22
C LEU A 34 -12.40 -23.06 -21.26
N TYR A 35 -13.70 -23.27 -21.13
CA TYR A 35 -14.36 -24.57 -21.22
C TYR A 35 -15.23 -24.66 -22.48
N CYS A 36 -15.33 -25.85 -23.06
CA CYS A 36 -16.30 -26.21 -24.09
C CYS A 36 -16.99 -27.51 -23.70
N ASN A 37 -18.32 -27.51 -23.66
CA ASN A 37 -19.16 -28.64 -23.25
C ASN A 37 -18.69 -29.28 -21.92
N GLY A 38 -18.18 -28.45 -21.00
CA GLY A 38 -17.67 -28.89 -19.69
C GLY A 38 -16.20 -29.33 -19.66
N SER A 39 -15.54 -29.49 -20.82
CA SER A 39 -14.11 -29.83 -20.92
C SER A 39 -13.25 -28.57 -20.98
N LEU A 40 -12.14 -28.53 -20.24
CA LEU A 40 -11.17 -27.43 -20.27
C LEU A 40 -10.41 -27.47 -21.61
N ILE A 41 -10.47 -26.38 -22.38
CA ILE A 41 -9.73 -26.21 -23.64
C ILE A 41 -8.40 -25.51 -23.38
N ASP A 42 -8.43 -24.44 -22.58
CA ASP A 42 -7.27 -23.57 -22.39
C ASP A 42 -7.28 -22.93 -21.00
N GLU A 43 -6.09 -22.69 -20.47
CA GLU A 43 -5.86 -22.03 -19.19
C GLU A 43 -4.67 -21.09 -19.29
N CYS A 44 -4.91 -19.81 -18.98
CA CYS A 44 -3.89 -18.77 -18.96
C CYS A 44 -3.83 -18.17 -17.56
N THR A 45 -2.64 -18.19 -16.93
CA THR A 45 -2.40 -17.55 -15.64
C THR A 45 -1.37 -16.43 -15.81
N HIS A 46 -1.70 -15.25 -15.31
CA HIS A 46 -0.82 -14.10 -15.28
C HIS A 46 -0.65 -13.59 -13.84
N SER A 47 0.54 -13.05 -13.54
CA SER A 47 0.79 -12.38 -12.27
C SER A 47 0.30 -10.95 -12.29
N PHE A 48 -0.18 -10.45 -11.15
CA PHE A 48 -0.34 -9.02 -10.94
C PHE A 48 1.04 -8.37 -10.84
N ASP A 49 1.49 -7.79 -11.94
CA ASP A 49 2.75 -7.05 -12.04
C ASP A 49 2.53 -5.54 -12.16
N GLY A 50 1.31 -5.06 -11.92
CA GLY A 50 0.93 -3.67 -12.13
C GLY A 50 0.26 -3.43 -13.48
N ASP A 51 -0.16 -4.49 -14.18
CA ASP A 51 -1.00 -4.42 -15.37
C ASP A 51 -2.21 -5.36 -15.27
N PHE A 52 -3.32 -4.97 -15.88
CA PHE A 52 -4.49 -5.81 -16.13
C PHE A 52 -4.56 -6.11 -17.63
N LYS A 53 -3.81 -7.11 -18.09
CA LYS A 53 -3.78 -7.47 -19.51
C LYS A 53 -5.05 -8.21 -19.92
N VAL A 54 -5.57 -7.89 -21.11
CA VAL A 54 -6.61 -8.69 -21.74
C VAL A 54 -6.06 -10.07 -22.10
N VAL A 55 -6.63 -11.10 -21.50
CA VAL A 55 -6.23 -12.50 -21.73
C VAL A 55 -6.87 -12.99 -23.02
N LYS A 56 -6.08 -13.58 -23.93
CA LYS A 56 -6.57 -14.06 -25.23
C LYS A 56 -6.39 -15.58 -25.32
N HIS A 57 -7.50 -16.30 -25.36
CA HIS A 57 -7.53 -17.74 -25.66
C HIS A 57 -7.65 -17.93 -27.17
N LYS A 58 -6.69 -18.62 -27.77
CA LYS A 58 -6.69 -18.92 -29.20
C LYS A 58 -6.85 -20.42 -29.38
N PHE A 59 -7.90 -20.84 -30.08
CA PHE A 59 -8.11 -22.25 -30.39
C PHE A 59 -8.79 -22.42 -31.75
N GLN A 60 -8.70 -23.62 -32.30
CA GLN A 60 -9.41 -23.98 -33.54
C GLN A 60 -10.69 -24.72 -33.17
N SER A 61 -11.81 -24.31 -33.79
CA SER A 61 -13.09 -25.01 -33.61
C SER A 61 -12.95 -26.45 -34.15
N PRO A 62 -13.53 -27.46 -33.49
CA PRO A 62 -13.56 -28.83 -34.03
C PRO A 62 -14.33 -28.93 -35.35
N SER A 63 -15.29 -28.01 -35.58
CA SER A 63 -16.22 -28.04 -36.71
C SER A 63 -15.68 -27.38 -37.97
N HIS A 64 -14.74 -26.43 -37.83
CA HIS A 64 -14.10 -25.70 -38.93
C HIS A 64 -12.64 -25.40 -38.58
N SER A 65 -11.74 -25.44 -39.58
CA SER A 65 -10.31 -25.09 -39.46
C SER A 65 -10.03 -23.60 -39.14
N GLN A 66 -11.03 -22.86 -38.69
CA GLN A 66 -10.99 -21.43 -38.42
C GLN A 66 -10.52 -21.13 -36.98
N LYS A 67 -9.84 -20.00 -36.81
CA LYS A 67 -9.22 -19.60 -35.55
C LYS A 67 -10.19 -18.73 -34.76
N LEU A 68 -10.70 -19.26 -33.65
CA LEU A 68 -11.51 -18.50 -32.71
C LEU A 68 -10.60 -17.86 -31.64
N VAL A 69 -10.85 -16.58 -31.34
CA VAL A 69 -10.14 -15.84 -30.31
C VAL A 69 -11.14 -15.35 -29.26
N VAL A 70 -11.02 -15.85 -28.03
CA VAL A 70 -11.80 -15.40 -26.89
C VAL A 70 -10.94 -14.48 -26.04
N SER A 71 -11.29 -13.20 -26.00
CA SER A 71 -10.61 -12.16 -25.23
C SER A 71 -11.37 -11.87 -23.94
N VAL A 72 -10.64 -11.76 -22.83
CA VAL A 72 -11.21 -11.59 -21.49
C VAL A 72 -10.52 -10.41 -20.82
N GLY A 73 -11.29 -9.40 -20.41
CA GLY A 73 -10.74 -8.15 -19.89
C GLY A 73 -11.70 -7.39 -18.98
N TYR A 74 -11.16 -6.39 -18.28
CA TYR A 74 -11.91 -5.56 -17.35
C TYR A 74 -12.52 -4.37 -18.07
N TYR A 75 -13.85 -4.32 -18.13
CA TYR A 75 -14.56 -3.17 -18.69
C TYR A 75 -14.82 -2.05 -17.67
N ASN A 76 -14.58 -2.33 -16.39
CA ASN A 76 -14.47 -1.35 -15.30
C ASN A 76 -13.53 -1.91 -14.22
N TRP A 77 -13.30 -1.20 -13.12
CA TRP A 77 -12.36 -1.61 -12.06
C TRP A 77 -12.69 -2.92 -11.32
N LEU A 78 -13.89 -3.48 -11.51
CA LEU A 78 -14.35 -4.64 -10.76
C LEU A 78 -14.81 -5.78 -11.68
N ASN A 79 -15.47 -5.46 -12.78
CA ASN A 79 -16.19 -6.41 -13.60
C ASN A 79 -15.42 -6.79 -14.86
N VAL A 80 -15.47 -8.08 -15.16
CA VAL A 80 -14.86 -8.69 -16.33
C VAL A 80 -15.90 -8.97 -17.41
N GLY A 81 -15.53 -8.67 -18.65
CA GLY A 81 -16.25 -8.97 -19.87
C GLY A 81 -15.44 -9.91 -20.78
N ILE A 82 -16.15 -10.51 -21.73
CA ILE A 82 -15.57 -11.31 -22.81
C ILE A 82 -16.00 -10.80 -24.18
N GLU A 83 -15.10 -10.92 -25.14
CA GLU A 83 -15.32 -10.77 -26.58
C GLU A 83 -14.85 -12.02 -27.30
N VAL A 84 -15.62 -12.51 -28.26
CA VAL A 84 -15.31 -13.67 -29.09
C VAL A 84 -15.25 -13.21 -30.53
N ARG A 85 -14.10 -13.40 -31.16
CA ARG A 85 -13.87 -13.06 -32.56
C ARG A 85 -13.53 -14.30 -33.37
N ASP A 86 -14.16 -14.42 -34.54
CA ASP A 86 -13.82 -15.39 -35.57
C ASP A 86 -13.17 -14.65 -36.74
N ASN A 87 -11.90 -14.95 -37.05
CA ASN A 87 -11.11 -14.26 -38.07
C ASN A 87 -11.27 -12.72 -38.00
N ASP A 88 -11.09 -12.16 -36.81
CA ASP A 88 -11.24 -10.73 -36.47
C ASP A 88 -12.66 -10.14 -36.56
N THR A 89 -13.66 -10.93 -36.95
CA THR A 89 -15.07 -10.53 -36.91
C THR A 89 -15.65 -10.80 -35.52
N LEU A 90 -16.24 -9.79 -34.87
CA LEU A 90 -16.87 -9.95 -33.56
C LEU A 90 -18.16 -10.78 -33.70
N VAL A 91 -18.18 -11.96 -33.08
CA VAL A 91 -19.32 -12.87 -33.11
C VAL A 91 -20.14 -12.77 -31.82
N TYR A 92 -19.47 -12.55 -30.69
CA TYR A 92 -20.14 -12.42 -29.40
C TYR A 92 -19.40 -11.45 -28.50
N ALA A 93 -20.16 -10.59 -27.82
CA ALA A 93 -19.66 -9.76 -26.74
C ALA A 93 -20.61 -9.87 -25.56
N SER A 94 -20.08 -10.14 -24.38
CA SER A 94 -20.89 -10.17 -23.16
C SER A 94 -21.51 -8.80 -22.82
N HIS A 95 -20.84 -7.71 -23.22
CA HIS A 95 -21.24 -6.33 -22.99
C HIS A 95 -20.90 -5.50 -24.24
N PRO A 96 -21.79 -5.45 -25.25
CA PRO A 96 -21.47 -4.88 -26.57
C PRO A 96 -21.07 -3.40 -26.57
N GLU A 97 -21.55 -2.62 -25.59
CA GLU A 97 -21.26 -1.19 -25.47
C GLU A 97 -20.05 -0.86 -24.59
N LYS A 98 -19.38 -1.88 -24.03
CA LYS A 98 -18.31 -1.68 -23.05
C LYS A 98 -17.02 -2.30 -23.52
N ASP A 99 -15.96 -1.50 -23.51
CA ASP A 99 -14.63 -1.92 -23.92
C ASP A 99 -13.96 -2.78 -22.84
N ILE A 100 -13.58 -4.01 -23.19
CA ILE A 100 -12.84 -4.92 -22.30
C ILE A 100 -11.39 -4.48 -22.06
N HIS A 101 -10.88 -3.51 -22.82
CA HIS A 101 -9.57 -2.89 -22.68
C HIS A 101 -9.54 -1.72 -21.68
N PHE A 102 -10.70 -1.31 -21.12
CA PHE A 102 -10.81 -0.15 -20.22
C PHE A 102 -9.72 -0.07 -19.15
N ALA A 103 -9.49 -1.17 -18.41
CA ALA A 103 -8.51 -1.15 -17.32
C ALA A 103 -7.06 -1.09 -17.85
N THR A 104 -6.77 -1.80 -18.95
CA THR A 104 -5.46 -1.79 -19.61
C THR A 104 -5.13 -0.36 -20.09
N ASP A 105 -6.05 0.27 -20.82
CA ASP A 105 -5.86 1.62 -21.38
C ASP A 105 -5.76 2.69 -20.28
N LYS A 106 -6.52 2.53 -19.20
CA LYS A 106 -6.42 3.42 -18.04
C LYS A 106 -5.10 3.28 -17.30
N LEU A 107 -4.56 2.07 -17.19
CA LEU A 107 -3.24 1.88 -16.59
C LEU A 107 -2.10 2.38 -17.49
N GLU A 108 -2.25 2.22 -18.80
CA GLU A 108 -1.29 2.69 -19.79
C GLU A 108 -1.23 4.21 -19.84
N SER A 109 -2.38 4.88 -19.88
CA SER A 109 -2.44 6.35 -19.79
C SER A 109 -1.93 6.93 -18.47
N LEU A 110 -1.87 6.12 -17.40
CA LEU A 110 -1.27 6.49 -16.11
C LEU A 110 0.23 6.13 -16.01
N GLY A 111 0.82 5.53 -17.05
CA GLY A 111 2.23 5.11 -17.07
C GLY A 111 2.54 3.94 -16.13
N ILE A 112 1.55 3.13 -15.78
CA ILE A 112 1.68 2.03 -14.81
C ILE A 112 1.99 0.69 -15.52
N SER A 113 1.42 0.48 -16.72
CA SER A 113 1.62 -0.72 -17.55
C SER A 113 2.80 -0.62 -18.53
N ASP A 114 3.65 0.40 -18.38
CA ASP A 114 4.82 0.58 -19.25
C ASP A 114 5.69 -0.69 -19.20
N SER A 115 5.84 -1.35 -20.34
CA SER A 115 6.68 -2.55 -20.53
C SER A 115 8.06 -2.18 -21.06
N SER A 116 8.42 -0.90 -20.91
CA SER A 116 9.78 -0.42 -21.11
C SER A 116 10.76 -1.20 -20.23
N PRO A 117 11.98 -1.49 -20.74
CA PRO A 117 13.07 -2.06 -19.93
C PRO A 117 13.28 -1.30 -18.60
N GLU A 118 13.06 0.02 -18.60
CA GLU A 118 13.18 0.85 -17.40
C GLU A 118 12.13 0.55 -16.32
N ALA A 119 10.91 0.18 -16.73
CA ALA A 119 9.83 -0.16 -15.80
C ALA A 119 10.07 -1.53 -15.18
N ASP A 120 10.59 -2.48 -15.95
CA ASP A 120 11.00 -3.80 -15.45
C ASP A 120 12.20 -3.70 -14.51
N GLU A 121 13.21 -2.87 -14.83
CA GLU A 121 14.33 -2.58 -13.93
C GLU A 121 13.85 -1.94 -12.63
N LYS A 122 12.94 -0.96 -12.68
CA LYS A 122 12.33 -0.37 -11.48
C LYS A 122 11.59 -1.42 -10.65
N ARG A 123 10.77 -2.28 -11.27
CA ARG A 123 10.05 -3.36 -10.58
C ARG A 123 11.01 -4.36 -9.94
N GLN A 124 12.12 -4.67 -10.58
CA GLN A 124 13.13 -5.59 -10.05
C GLN A 124 13.89 -4.98 -8.87
N GLN A 125 14.30 -3.71 -8.98
CA GLN A 125 14.88 -2.95 -7.87
C GLN A 125 13.93 -2.89 -6.67
N GLN A 126 12.63 -2.64 -6.90
CA GLN A 126 11.62 -2.63 -5.85
C GLN A 126 11.45 -4.00 -5.18
N LYS A 127 11.46 -5.09 -5.95
CA LYS A 127 11.40 -6.47 -5.40
C LYS A 127 12.62 -6.77 -4.52
N GLU A 128 13.80 -6.33 -4.92
CA GLU A 128 15.03 -6.51 -4.15
C GLU A 128 15.03 -5.67 -2.87
N GLN A 129 14.60 -4.41 -2.96
CA GLN A 129 14.40 -3.53 -1.81
C GLN A 129 13.38 -4.12 -0.82
N TRP A 130 12.26 -4.65 -1.32
CA TRP A 130 11.26 -5.33 -0.49
C TRP A 130 11.86 -6.54 0.24
N LYS A 131 12.58 -7.41 -0.46
CA LYS A 131 13.22 -8.58 0.16
C LYS A 131 14.19 -8.18 1.27
N LYS A 132 14.94 -7.09 1.07
CA LYS A 132 15.87 -6.55 2.05
C LYS A 132 15.16 -5.91 3.25
N ASN A 133 14.09 -5.16 3.02
CA ASN A 133 13.43 -4.33 4.04
C ASN A 133 12.32 -5.07 4.81
N LYS A 134 11.75 -6.13 4.24
CA LYS A 134 10.63 -6.90 4.81
C LYS A 134 10.84 -7.29 6.28
N PRO A 135 12.01 -7.79 6.72
CA PRO A 135 12.21 -8.18 8.11
C PRO A 135 12.07 -7.01 9.10
N SER A 136 12.61 -5.84 8.75
CA SER A 136 12.48 -4.63 9.56
C SER A 136 11.04 -4.12 9.60
N LEU A 137 10.34 -4.12 8.46
CA LEU A 137 8.93 -3.75 8.40
C LEU A 137 8.05 -4.67 9.25
N LEU A 138 8.33 -5.98 9.24
CA LEU A 138 7.63 -6.95 10.07
C LEU A 138 7.89 -6.74 11.57
N ALA A 139 9.11 -6.34 11.95
CA ALA A 139 9.43 -6.03 13.34
C ALA A 139 8.63 -4.81 13.83
N ASP A 140 8.56 -3.74 13.04
CA ASP A 140 7.74 -2.56 13.32
C ASP A 140 6.25 -2.90 13.48
N ILE A 141 5.69 -3.66 12.52
CA ILE A 141 4.29 -4.11 12.57
C ILE A 141 4.06 -4.99 13.81
N GLY A 142 4.99 -5.88 14.13
CA GLY A 142 4.91 -6.76 15.29
C GLY A 142 4.86 -5.99 16.61
N ILE A 143 5.72 -4.98 16.79
CA ILE A 143 5.72 -4.13 17.98
C ILE A 143 4.41 -3.33 18.07
N GLY A 144 3.95 -2.73 16.95
CA GLY A 144 2.69 -2.00 16.91
C GLY A 144 1.47 -2.88 17.22
N ALA A 145 1.43 -4.10 16.68
CA ALA A 145 0.37 -5.07 16.95
C ALA A 145 0.36 -5.53 18.41
N ALA A 146 1.53 -5.76 19.01
CA ALA A 146 1.64 -6.11 20.42
C ALA A 146 1.15 -4.96 21.32
N PHE A 147 1.55 -3.72 21.02
CA PHE A 147 1.05 -2.53 21.71
C PHE A 147 -0.48 -2.46 21.65
N PHE A 148 -1.06 -2.57 20.45
CA PHE A 148 -2.52 -2.53 20.27
C PHE A 148 -3.23 -3.67 21.01
N MET A 149 -2.70 -4.89 20.94
CA MET A 149 -3.28 -6.05 21.61
C MET A 149 -3.29 -5.87 23.13
N VAL A 150 -2.19 -5.41 23.72
CA VAL A 150 -2.13 -5.14 25.17
C VAL A 150 -3.08 -4.02 25.55
N ALA A 151 -3.06 -2.90 24.82
CA ALA A 151 -3.97 -1.78 25.07
C ALA A 151 -5.44 -2.24 25.04
N LYS A 152 -5.78 -3.11 24.08
CA LYS A 152 -7.16 -3.57 23.91
C LYS A 152 -7.59 -4.60 24.95
N ILE A 153 -6.70 -5.51 25.36
CA ILE A 153 -7.00 -6.56 26.34
C ILE A 153 -7.05 -5.98 27.76
N THR A 154 -6.10 -5.09 28.08
CA THR A 154 -5.92 -4.60 29.45
C THR A 154 -6.65 -3.28 29.72
N GLY A 155 -6.96 -2.50 28.68
CA GLY A 155 -7.51 -1.16 28.82
C GLY A 155 -6.52 -0.12 29.35
N ASP A 156 -5.27 -0.50 29.62
CA ASP A 156 -4.24 0.38 30.19
C ASP A 156 -3.21 0.77 29.11
N LEU A 157 -3.25 2.04 28.72
CA LEU A 157 -2.34 2.62 27.73
C LEU A 157 -0.89 2.69 28.24
N THR A 158 -0.70 2.81 29.56
CA THR A 158 0.63 2.86 30.19
C THR A 158 1.30 1.49 30.11
N LEU A 159 0.57 0.43 30.46
CA LEU A 159 1.05 -0.95 30.34
C LEU A 159 1.35 -1.33 28.89
N ALA A 160 0.50 -0.90 27.94
CA ALA A 160 0.75 -1.08 26.52
C ALA A 160 2.04 -0.37 26.08
N ALA A 161 2.25 0.87 26.52
CA ALA A 161 3.45 1.63 26.20
C ALA A 161 4.72 0.98 26.76
N PHE A 162 4.72 0.55 28.03
CA PHE A 162 5.86 -0.18 28.62
C PHE A 162 6.13 -1.51 27.94
N THR A 163 5.08 -2.21 27.49
CA THR A 163 5.24 -3.43 26.70
C THR A 163 5.92 -3.13 25.38
N GLY A 164 5.48 -2.09 24.66
CA GLY A 164 6.12 -1.63 23.43
C GLY A 164 7.58 -1.21 23.64
N VAL A 165 7.88 -0.54 24.74
CA VAL A 165 9.25 -0.17 25.13
C VAL A 165 10.12 -1.41 25.37
N SER A 166 9.59 -2.38 26.15
CA SER A 166 10.29 -3.62 26.48
C SER A 166 10.59 -4.45 25.22
N LEU A 167 9.61 -4.57 24.32
CA LEU A 167 9.79 -5.26 23.03
C LEU A 167 10.80 -4.54 22.13
N GLY A 168 10.76 -3.21 22.07
CA GLY A 168 11.74 -2.43 21.32
C GLY A 168 13.17 -2.60 21.85
N LEU A 169 13.35 -2.59 23.18
CA LEU A 169 14.64 -2.84 23.81
C LEU A 169 15.11 -4.29 23.54
N MET A 170 14.20 -5.26 23.64
CA MET A 170 14.48 -6.65 23.30
C MET A 170 14.91 -6.78 21.83
N LEU A 171 14.29 -6.06 20.91
CA LEU A 171 14.67 -6.02 19.50
C LEU A 171 16.10 -5.48 19.32
N VAL A 172 16.49 -4.45 20.09
CA VAL A 172 17.88 -3.92 20.08
C VAL A 172 18.89 -4.97 20.52
N VAL A 173 18.54 -5.80 21.51
CA VAL A 173 19.39 -6.91 21.95
C VAL A 173 19.45 -8.01 20.89
N ILE A 174 18.29 -8.42 20.35
CA ILE A 174 18.19 -9.46 19.31
C ILE A 174 18.97 -9.07 18.05
N GLN A 175 18.95 -7.79 17.66
CA GLN A 175 19.69 -7.29 16.50
C GLN A 175 21.18 -7.66 16.55
N ARG A 176 21.79 -7.78 17.74
CA ARG A 176 23.20 -8.17 17.88
C ARG A 176 23.48 -9.60 17.44
N PHE A 177 22.46 -10.45 17.44
CA PHE A 177 22.56 -11.88 17.13
C PHE A 177 22.01 -12.23 15.73
N VAL A 178 21.34 -11.28 15.07
CA VAL A 178 20.69 -11.49 13.77
C VAL A 178 21.42 -10.69 12.69
N LYS A 179 21.82 -11.35 11.60
CA LYS A 179 22.50 -10.71 10.46
C LYS A 179 21.59 -9.80 9.63
N VAL A 180 20.29 -9.99 9.77
CA VAL A 180 19.25 -9.21 9.10
C VAL A 180 19.00 -7.93 9.88
N ASP A 181 18.82 -6.82 9.17
CA ASP A 181 18.49 -5.53 9.76
C ASP A 181 17.02 -5.51 10.20
N LEU A 182 16.77 -5.58 11.51
CA LEU A 182 15.47 -5.46 12.16
C LEU A 182 15.20 -4.01 12.60
N LEU A 183 16.24 -3.26 12.98
CA LEU A 183 16.13 -1.91 13.56
C LEU A 183 16.12 -0.76 12.54
N GLY A 184 16.41 -1.03 11.27
CA GLY A 184 16.47 0.02 10.27
C GLY A 184 15.11 0.56 9.82
N GLY A 185 14.03 0.19 10.50
CA GLY A 185 12.70 0.78 10.38
C GLY A 185 12.52 1.91 11.38
N PHE A 186 11.27 2.16 11.78
CA PHE A 186 10.91 3.13 12.79
C PHE A 186 10.75 2.53 14.19
N ALA A 187 10.92 1.21 14.39
CA ALA A 187 10.80 0.55 15.70
C ALA A 187 11.52 1.33 16.82
N VAL A 188 12.81 1.62 16.67
CA VAL A 188 13.59 2.33 17.71
C VAL A 188 13.03 3.71 18.01
N PHE A 189 12.68 4.47 16.97
CA PHE A 189 12.11 5.80 17.12
C PHE A 189 10.74 5.73 17.80
N GLY A 190 9.89 4.79 17.38
CA GLY A 190 8.59 4.53 17.98
C GLY A 190 8.70 4.10 19.44
N THR A 191 9.67 3.25 19.80
CA THR A 191 9.96 2.85 21.18
C THR A 191 10.35 4.05 22.04
N VAL A 192 11.24 4.94 21.54
CA VAL A 192 11.61 6.16 22.27
C VAL A 192 10.39 7.07 22.45
N MET A 193 9.58 7.24 21.42
CA MET A 193 8.36 8.05 21.50
C MET A 193 7.32 7.45 22.46
N LEU A 194 7.15 6.13 22.48
CA LEU A 194 6.30 5.44 23.46
C LEU A 194 6.81 5.64 24.88
N LEU A 195 8.12 5.59 25.09
CA LEU A 195 8.71 5.86 26.40
C LEU A 195 8.46 7.30 26.85
N ILE A 196 8.70 8.29 25.98
CA ILE A 196 8.43 9.70 26.26
C ILE A 196 6.93 9.88 26.58
N SER A 197 6.05 9.30 25.77
CA SER A 197 4.60 9.33 25.96
C SER A 197 4.15 8.70 27.28
N ALA A 198 4.74 7.57 27.68
CA ALA A 198 4.47 6.90 28.94
C ALA A 198 4.94 7.74 30.13
N LEU A 199 6.17 8.26 30.08
CA LEU A 199 6.71 9.14 31.12
C LEU A 199 5.89 10.41 31.26
N PHE A 200 5.42 10.98 30.15
CA PHE A 200 4.53 12.12 30.15
C PHE A 200 3.20 11.78 30.83
N SER A 201 2.61 10.62 30.54
CA SER A 201 1.35 10.17 31.15
C SER A 201 1.45 9.89 32.64
N ILE A 202 2.64 9.48 33.13
CA ILE A 202 2.90 9.26 34.56
C ILE A 202 3.14 10.60 35.26
N GLY A 203 3.99 11.45 34.66
CA GLY A 203 4.40 12.72 35.25
C GLY A 203 3.32 13.80 35.24
N PHE A 204 2.37 13.72 34.29
CA PHE A 204 1.34 14.73 34.08
C PHE A 204 -0.04 14.11 33.98
N GLN A 205 -0.80 14.20 35.07
CA GLN A 205 -2.17 13.67 35.17
C GLN A 205 -3.25 14.75 34.98
N SER A 206 -2.87 16.01 34.79
CA SER A 206 -3.84 17.08 34.57
C SER A 206 -4.46 16.98 33.17
N GLU A 207 -5.77 17.15 33.09
CA GLU A 207 -6.56 17.11 31.86
C GLU A 207 -6.01 18.04 30.76
N ALA A 208 -5.62 19.27 31.11
CA ALA A 208 -5.04 20.23 30.17
C ALA A 208 -3.72 19.73 29.53
N LEU A 209 -2.89 18.98 30.27
CA LEU A 209 -1.66 18.42 29.73
C LEU A 209 -1.92 17.18 28.88
N VAL A 210 -2.98 16.41 29.18
CA VAL A 210 -3.44 15.32 28.32
C VAL A 210 -3.86 15.85 26.96
N GLN A 211 -4.64 16.94 26.92
CA GLN A 211 -5.06 17.58 25.65
C GLN A 211 -3.86 18.14 24.86
N LEU A 212 -2.82 18.63 25.54
CA LEU A 212 -1.60 19.16 24.92
C LEU A 212 -0.56 18.07 24.55
N LYS A 213 -0.81 16.81 24.88
CA LYS A 213 0.12 15.70 24.60
C LYS A 213 0.49 15.62 23.12
N GLY A 214 -0.49 15.74 22.22
CA GLY A 214 -0.26 15.74 20.77
C GLY A 214 0.66 16.88 20.33
N THR A 215 0.51 18.06 20.91
CA THR A 215 1.36 19.23 20.66
C THR A 215 2.82 18.96 21.05
N PHE A 216 3.06 18.46 22.26
CA PHE A 216 4.42 18.15 22.73
C PHE A 216 5.09 17.07 21.87
N MET A 217 4.37 15.98 21.59
CA MET A 217 4.88 14.90 20.75
C MET A 217 5.20 15.39 19.33
N GLY A 218 4.35 16.24 18.75
CA GLY A 218 4.57 16.87 17.46
C GLY A 218 5.83 17.74 17.42
N ILE A 219 6.06 18.57 18.44
CA ILE A 219 7.24 19.42 18.55
C ILE A 219 8.53 18.60 18.71
N ILE A 220 8.52 17.58 19.58
CA ILE A 220 9.70 16.71 19.80
C ILE A 220 10.05 15.96 18.50
N SER A 221 9.04 15.39 17.84
CA SER A 221 9.22 14.69 16.56
C SER A 221 9.75 15.63 15.48
N ALA A 222 9.14 16.80 15.31
CA ALA A 222 9.57 17.80 14.34
C ALA A 222 11.00 18.27 14.61
N SER A 223 11.38 18.46 15.88
CA SER A 223 12.74 18.84 16.26
C SER A 223 13.76 17.77 15.85
N ALA A 224 13.47 16.49 16.10
CA ALA A 224 14.33 15.39 15.68
C ALA A 224 14.47 15.32 14.14
N LEU A 225 13.37 15.53 13.42
CA LEU A 225 13.36 15.58 11.96
C LEU A 225 14.12 16.78 11.40
N ILE A 226 14.02 17.97 12.02
CA ILE A 226 14.80 19.16 11.64
C ILE A 226 16.29 18.90 11.83
N VAL A 227 16.67 18.32 12.97
CA VAL A 227 18.08 17.99 13.26
C VAL A 227 18.62 17.05 12.18
N ASP A 228 17.89 15.99 11.83
CA ASP A 228 18.32 15.08 10.76
C ASP A 228 18.33 15.77 9.38
N GLY A 229 17.29 16.55 9.07
CA GLY A 229 17.14 17.25 7.79
C GLY A 229 18.23 18.30 7.54
N ILE A 230 18.63 19.05 8.58
CA ILE A 230 19.64 20.11 8.48
C ILE A 230 21.05 19.52 8.58
N PHE A 231 21.34 18.73 9.61
CA PHE A 231 22.72 18.31 9.90
C PHE A 231 23.14 17.03 9.17
N ASN A 232 22.19 16.13 8.93
CA ASN A 232 22.45 14.82 8.31
C ASN A 232 21.75 14.68 6.94
N LYS A 233 21.28 15.80 6.35
CA LYS A 233 20.61 15.87 5.04
C LYS A 233 19.41 14.90 4.90
N GLY A 234 18.77 14.56 6.02
CA GLY A 234 17.65 13.61 6.08
C GLY A 234 18.05 12.15 5.91
N CYS A 235 19.35 11.80 5.97
CA CYS A 235 19.82 10.45 5.71
C CYS A 235 19.37 9.43 6.75
N TYR A 236 19.05 9.83 7.99
CA TYR A 236 18.57 8.89 9.00
C TYR A 236 17.09 8.57 8.80
N PHE A 237 16.21 9.57 8.86
CA PHE A 237 14.76 9.34 8.75
C PHE A 237 14.31 9.11 7.31
N GLY A 238 14.93 9.77 6.33
CA GLY A 238 14.60 9.61 4.91
C GLY A 238 14.90 8.20 4.41
N ALA A 239 16.07 7.66 4.72
CA ALA A 239 16.44 6.29 4.33
C ALA A 239 15.58 5.22 5.01
N ARG A 240 15.06 5.50 6.21
CA ARG A 240 14.11 4.62 6.90
C ARG A 240 12.73 4.71 6.27
N PHE A 241 12.25 5.92 5.96
CA PHE A 241 10.94 6.13 5.34
C PHE A 241 10.85 5.54 3.93
N GLU A 242 11.93 5.60 3.16
CA GLU A 242 12.00 4.97 1.83
C GLU A 242 11.74 3.45 1.89
N ARG A 243 11.91 2.79 3.05
CA ARG A 243 11.56 1.36 3.19
C ARG A 243 10.06 1.09 3.15
N TYR A 244 9.24 2.10 3.45
CA TYR A 244 7.77 2.01 3.51
C TYR A 244 7.12 2.56 2.25
N VAL A 245 7.83 3.42 1.51
CA VAL A 245 7.34 4.00 0.27
C VAL A 245 8.04 3.33 -0.89
N ASN A 246 7.28 2.79 -1.84
CA ASN A 246 7.83 2.15 -3.03
C ASN A 246 8.35 3.18 -4.09
N LYS A 247 8.92 4.31 -3.65
CA LYS A 247 9.38 5.42 -4.48
C LYS A 247 10.68 6.00 -3.93
N GLN A 248 11.58 6.38 -4.84
CA GLN A 248 12.78 7.13 -4.48
C GLN A 248 12.42 8.55 -4.08
N ILE A 249 12.81 8.94 -2.87
CA ILE A 249 12.47 10.24 -2.29
C ILE A 249 13.73 11.10 -2.10
N LYS A 250 13.59 12.41 -2.31
CA LYS A 250 14.65 13.36 -1.93
C LYS A 250 14.68 13.50 -0.40
N TYR A 251 15.56 12.77 0.27
CA TYR A 251 15.60 12.65 1.73
C TYR A 251 15.52 13.98 2.47
N GLN A 252 16.39 14.94 2.18
CA GLN A 252 16.42 16.21 2.88
C GLN A 252 15.10 16.98 2.77
N PHE A 253 14.56 17.11 1.56
CA PHE A 253 13.28 17.78 1.32
C PHE A 253 12.14 17.06 2.02
N PHE A 254 12.12 15.73 1.92
CA PHE A 254 11.08 14.90 2.50
C PHE A 254 11.07 14.98 4.03
N VAL A 255 12.23 14.82 4.68
CA VAL A 255 12.35 14.87 6.15
C VAL A 255 12.02 16.26 6.69
N LEU A 256 12.49 17.33 6.05
CA LEU A 256 12.11 18.69 6.43
C LEU A 256 10.61 18.95 6.21
N GLY A 257 10.04 18.40 5.14
CA GLY A 257 8.59 18.43 4.92
C GLY A 257 7.80 17.74 6.02
N LEU A 258 8.25 16.55 6.48
CA LEU A 258 7.66 15.86 7.62
C LEU A 258 7.75 16.70 8.90
N ALA A 259 8.87 17.39 9.11
CA ALA A 259 9.00 18.28 10.26
C ALA A 259 8.01 19.45 10.21
N VAL A 260 7.82 20.06 9.03
CA VAL A 260 6.83 21.13 8.84
C VAL A 260 5.42 20.61 9.11
N ILE A 261 5.07 19.42 8.62
CA ILE A 261 3.80 18.77 8.96
C ILE A 261 3.66 18.60 10.47
N GLY A 262 4.70 18.09 11.14
CA GLY A 262 4.71 17.92 12.60
C GLY A 262 4.48 19.23 13.36
N LEU A 263 5.09 20.33 12.92
CA LEU A 263 4.87 21.66 13.51
C LEU A 263 3.46 22.19 13.24
N CYS A 264 2.94 22.00 12.02
CA CYS A 264 1.57 22.38 11.68
C CYS A 264 0.56 21.60 12.54
N MET A 265 0.73 20.28 12.67
CA MET A 265 -0.13 19.45 13.53
C MET A 265 -0.02 19.87 14.99
N ALA A 266 1.19 20.15 15.50
CA ALA A 266 1.35 20.67 16.86
C ALA A 266 0.63 22.01 17.08
N ALA A 267 0.69 22.91 16.10
CA ALA A 267 -0.01 24.20 16.16
C ALA A 267 -1.54 24.01 16.14
N ILE A 268 -2.05 23.10 15.29
CA ILE A 268 -3.48 22.77 15.24
C ILE A 268 -3.90 22.13 16.56
N ASN A 269 -3.16 21.14 17.07
CA ASN A 269 -3.44 20.47 18.34
C ASN A 269 -3.47 21.47 19.51
N TYR A 270 -2.55 22.42 19.54
CA TYR A 270 -2.55 23.51 20.52
C TYR A 270 -3.79 24.41 20.39
N ALA A 271 -4.15 24.82 19.18
CA ALA A 271 -5.31 25.65 18.94
C ALA A 271 -6.61 24.94 19.34
N VAL A 272 -6.77 23.67 18.97
CA VAL A 272 -7.92 22.84 19.35
C VAL A 272 -8.01 22.71 20.87
N ALA A 273 -6.91 22.35 21.54
CA ALA A 273 -6.88 22.17 22.99
C ALA A 273 -7.15 23.47 23.78
N THR A 274 -6.86 24.65 23.22
CA THR A 274 -7.02 25.93 23.93
C THR A 274 -8.30 26.70 23.58
N GLN A 275 -8.87 26.48 22.39
CA GLN A 275 -9.99 27.28 21.89
C GLN A 275 -11.31 26.51 21.81
N LEU A 276 -11.28 25.17 21.78
CA LEU A 276 -12.48 24.36 21.66
C LEU A 276 -12.89 23.75 23.01
N SER A 277 -14.15 23.32 23.11
CA SER A 277 -14.63 22.53 24.24
C SER A 277 -14.06 21.10 24.20
N GLU A 278 -14.12 20.42 25.33
CA GLU A 278 -13.64 19.03 25.48
C GLU A 278 -14.31 18.06 24.49
N ASP A 279 -15.62 18.15 24.30
CA ASP A 279 -16.36 17.32 23.34
C ASP A 279 -15.87 17.50 21.89
N MET A 280 -15.54 18.74 21.53
CA MET A 280 -15.02 19.09 20.20
C MET A 280 -13.57 18.64 20.05
N TRP A 281 -12.77 18.74 21.11
CA TRP A 281 -11.42 18.20 21.16
C TRP A 281 -11.42 16.67 20.99
N LEU A 282 -12.28 15.94 21.72
CA LEU A 282 -12.44 14.48 21.59
C LEU A 282 -12.83 14.08 20.17
N THR A 283 -13.77 14.81 19.57
CA THR A 283 -14.20 14.57 18.18
C THR A 283 -13.03 14.79 17.21
N TYR A 284 -12.26 15.86 17.41
CA TYR A 284 -11.08 16.16 16.61
C TYR A 284 -10.00 15.08 16.72
N ASP A 285 -9.60 14.73 17.95
CA ASP A 285 -8.56 13.74 18.27
C ASP A 285 -8.93 12.35 17.72
N THR A 286 -10.21 11.99 17.81
CA THR A 286 -10.69 10.67 17.38
C THR A 286 -10.82 10.56 15.86
N TYR A 287 -11.36 11.59 15.18
CA TYR A 287 -11.84 11.44 13.80
C TYR A 287 -11.18 12.37 12.78
N VAL A 288 -10.63 13.51 13.20
CA VAL A 288 -10.23 14.59 12.28
C VAL A 288 -8.72 14.70 12.15
N GLU A 289 -7.98 14.53 13.25
CA GLU A 289 -6.52 14.70 13.27
C GLU A 289 -5.83 13.79 12.23
N MET A 290 -6.18 12.51 12.23
CA MET A 290 -5.54 11.50 11.38
C MET A 290 -5.79 11.73 9.87
N PRO A 291 -7.03 12.00 9.40
CA PRO A 291 -7.26 12.40 8.02
C PRO A 291 -6.47 13.64 7.57
N ILE A 292 -6.36 14.67 8.42
CA ILE A 292 -5.58 15.88 8.09
C ILE A 292 -4.11 15.51 7.91
N TYR A 293 -3.54 14.77 8.86
CA TYR A 293 -2.15 14.31 8.79
C TYR A 293 -1.89 13.48 7.52
N LEU A 294 -2.77 12.52 7.20
CA LEU A 294 -2.66 11.69 6.00
C LEU A 294 -2.71 12.53 4.72
N LEU A 295 -3.62 13.51 4.64
CA LEU A 295 -3.74 14.39 3.48
C LEU A 295 -2.43 15.17 3.25
N MET A 296 -1.89 15.78 4.30
CA MET A 296 -0.62 16.51 4.22
C MET A 296 0.54 15.59 3.83
N LEU A 297 0.58 14.37 4.40
CA LEU A 297 1.60 13.37 4.08
C LEU A 297 1.53 12.94 2.61
N CYS A 298 0.33 12.67 2.09
CA CYS A 298 0.13 12.32 0.68
C CYS A 298 0.58 13.43 -0.27
N ILE A 299 0.26 14.69 0.06
CA ILE A 299 0.72 15.87 -0.71
C ILE A 299 2.25 15.95 -0.67
N LEU A 300 2.88 15.72 0.48
CA LEU A 300 4.33 15.74 0.61
C LEU A 300 5.00 14.62 -0.19
N ILE A 301 4.51 13.38 -0.11
CA ILE A 301 5.04 12.24 -0.88
C ILE A 301 4.93 12.54 -2.38
N TRP A 302 3.80 13.07 -2.82
CA TRP A 302 3.60 13.46 -4.22
C TRP A 302 4.60 14.54 -4.68
N ARG A 303 4.91 15.53 -3.82
CA ARG A 303 5.90 16.59 -4.12
C ARG A 303 7.35 16.14 -4.01
N ALA A 304 7.64 15.22 -3.09
CA ALA A 304 8.98 14.71 -2.83
C ALA A 304 9.45 13.69 -3.87
N ASP A 305 8.53 13.22 -4.73
CA ASP A 305 8.80 12.31 -5.82
C ASP A 305 9.88 12.87 -6.74
N LYS A 306 10.97 12.12 -6.88
CA LYS A 306 12.09 12.51 -7.73
C LYS A 306 11.68 12.19 -9.16
N LYS A 307 11.06 13.15 -9.87
CA LYS A 307 10.93 13.06 -11.33
C LYS A 307 12.33 12.84 -11.90
N THR A 308 12.60 11.65 -12.42
CA THR A 308 13.77 11.39 -13.26
C THR A 308 13.65 12.32 -14.45
N LYS A 309 14.39 13.44 -14.40
CA LYS A 309 14.65 14.22 -15.61
C LYS A 309 15.46 13.31 -16.52
N ILE A 310 14.83 12.83 -17.57
CA ILE A 310 15.49 12.34 -18.78
C ILE A 310 16.35 13.52 -19.24
N SER A 311 17.67 13.37 -19.22
CA SER A 311 18.53 14.21 -20.06
C SER A 311 18.47 13.57 -21.43
N ASP A 312 17.92 14.31 -22.40
CA ASP A 312 18.11 14.04 -23.83
C ASP A 312 19.61 13.94 -24.16
#